data_AF-A0A929D7W2-F1
#
_entry.id   AF-A0A929D7W2-F1
#
_cell.length_a   1.000
_cell.length_b   1.000
_cell.length_c   1.000
_cell.angle_alpha   90.00
_cell.angle_beta   90.00
_cell.angle_gamma   90.00
#
_symmetry.space_group_name_H-M   'P 1'
#
loop_
_entity.id
_entity.type
_entity.pdbx_description
1 polymer ?
#
loop_
_entity_poly.entity_id
_entity_poly.type
_entity_poly.pdbx_seq_one_letter_code
_entity_poly.pdbx_strand_id
1 'polypeptide(L)'
;MNLAATRLPLLRCFRRPGQRSHARHSSTTILLAGALAVCLLASTTGCTDPRVEETDTIKMIATILPLADFVQQVGGERVDVTVMVPPGASPHVHEPTPGQMVDVSKADVYVKVGSGVEFEIAWLDKLVEQNRDMRIIDCSEGIAVVGGDPHI
;
A
#
# COMPACT_ATOMS: atom_id res chain seq x y z
N MET A 1 -90.00 0.12 34.84
CA MET A 1 -89.13 -0.91 35.44
C MET A 1 -87.90 -0.17 35.96
N ASN A 2 -87.91 0.26 37.23
CA ASN A 2 -87.22 -0.39 38.38
C ASN A 2 -85.69 -0.27 38.26
N LEU A 3 -84.86 0.20 39.20
CA LEU A 3 -84.88 0.55 40.64
C LEU A 3 -83.74 1.61 40.82
N ALA A 4 -83.83 2.64 41.68
CA ALA A 4 -83.32 2.69 43.06
C ALA A 4 -81.81 2.30 43.19
N ALA A 5 -80.89 2.95 43.91
CA ALA A 5 -80.96 3.90 45.01
C ALA A 5 -79.54 4.41 45.40
N THR A 6 -79.48 5.62 45.97
CA THR A 6 -78.72 6.05 47.18
C THR A 6 -77.19 5.87 47.33
N ARG A 7 -76.46 6.97 47.57
CA ARG A 7 -75.91 7.38 48.91
C ARG A 7 -75.05 8.68 48.82
N LEU A 8 -75.44 9.66 49.63
CA LEU A 8 -74.68 10.86 50.11
C LEU A 8 -73.48 10.43 51.01
N PRO A 9 -72.68 11.31 51.69
CA PRO A 9 -72.38 12.75 51.56
C PRO A 9 -70.86 13.11 51.79
N LEU A 10 -70.56 14.41 51.93
CA LEU A 10 -69.48 15.05 52.74
C LEU A 10 -68.12 15.37 52.08
N LEU A 11 -67.96 16.67 51.77
CA LEU A 11 -66.99 17.59 52.40
C LEU A 11 -65.65 17.00 52.88
N ARG A 12 -64.54 17.43 52.29
CA ARG A 12 -63.62 18.39 52.93
C ARG A 12 -62.35 18.62 52.10
N CYS A 13 -62.01 19.90 52.03
CA CYS A 13 -60.73 20.47 51.67
C CYS A 13 -59.56 19.75 52.37
N PHE A 14 -58.60 19.23 51.61
CA PHE A 14 -57.23 19.07 52.10
C PHE A 14 -56.20 19.43 51.03
N ARG A 15 -55.55 20.55 51.33
CA ARG A 15 -54.38 21.17 50.73
C ARG A 15 -53.18 20.21 50.69
N ARG A 16 -52.47 20.11 49.56
CA ARG A 16 -51.02 19.86 49.54
C ARG A 16 -50.35 20.61 48.38
N PRO A 17 -49.51 21.62 48.67
CA PRO A 17 -48.48 22.08 47.75
C PRO A 17 -47.25 21.19 47.97
N GLY A 18 -46.88 20.39 46.95
CA GLY A 18 -45.66 19.60 46.95
C GLY A 18 -44.78 20.06 45.80
N GLN A 19 -44.11 21.19 45.99
CA GLN A 19 -43.13 21.74 45.06
C GLN A 19 -42.05 20.70 44.71
N ARG A 20 -41.73 20.68 43.42
CA ARG A 20 -40.68 19.89 42.79
C ARG A 20 -39.34 20.10 43.52
N SER A 21 -38.77 19.04 44.06
CA SER A 21 -37.39 19.02 44.51
C SER A 21 -36.49 19.05 43.28
N HIS A 22 -36.02 20.26 42.93
CA HIS A 22 -34.83 20.44 42.11
C HIS A 22 -33.68 19.72 42.81
N ALA A 23 -33.34 18.53 42.33
CA ALA A 23 -32.07 17.89 42.64
C ALA A 23 -30.96 18.85 42.17
N ARG A 24 -30.25 19.43 43.14
CA ARG A 24 -29.09 20.28 42.91
C ARG A 24 -27.99 19.42 42.29
N HIS A 25 -27.97 19.31 40.97
CA HIS A 25 -26.79 18.84 40.25
C HIS A 25 -25.69 19.89 40.44
N SER A 26 -24.73 19.60 41.31
CA SER A 26 -23.59 20.48 41.60
C SER A 26 -22.82 20.73 40.30
N SER A 27 -22.59 22.00 39.94
CA SER A 27 -21.88 22.39 38.71
C SER A 27 -20.50 21.71 38.56
N THR A 28 -19.91 21.27 39.67
CA THR A 28 -18.66 20.49 39.73
C THR A 28 -18.77 19.12 39.05
N THR A 29 -19.93 18.45 39.13
CA THR A 29 -20.12 17.10 38.57
C THR A 29 -20.24 17.14 37.04
N ILE A 30 -20.78 18.22 36.48
CA ILE A 30 -20.92 18.44 35.03
C ILE A 30 -19.56 18.75 34.40
N LEU A 31 -18.71 19.53 35.08
CA LEU A 31 -17.38 19.90 34.59
C LEU A 31 -16.42 18.70 34.57
N LEU A 32 -16.48 17.82 35.58
CA LEU A 32 -15.68 16.60 35.63
C LEU A 32 -16.09 15.57 34.57
N ALA A 33 -17.39 15.41 34.33
CA ALA A 33 -17.89 14.52 33.28
C ALA A 33 -17.56 15.03 31.86
N GLY A 34 -17.60 16.36 31.65
CA GLY A 34 -17.21 16.99 30.39
C GLY A 34 -15.72 16.84 30.08
N ALA A 35 -14.84 17.03 31.07
CA ALA A 35 -13.40 16.87 30.91
C ALA A 35 -13.00 15.43 30.55
N LEU A 36 -13.64 14.43 31.17
CA LEU A 36 -13.38 13.01 30.89
C LEU A 36 -13.81 12.61 29.46
N ALA A 37 -14.94 13.14 28.98
CA ALA A 37 -15.42 12.90 27.61
C ALA A 37 -14.50 13.51 26.54
N VAL A 38 -13.93 14.70 26.80
CA VAL A 38 -12.96 15.35 25.90
C VAL A 38 -11.63 14.60 25.86
N CYS A 39 -11.15 14.08 27.00
CA CYS A 39 -9.95 13.24 27.03
C CYS A 39 -10.12 11.91 26.29
N LEU A 40 -11.30 11.28 26.35
CA LEU A 40 -11.57 10.06 25.58
C LEU A 40 -11.60 10.31 24.07
N LEU A 41 -12.14 11.45 23.62
CA LEU A 41 -12.19 11.82 22.19
C LEU A 41 -10.81 12.24 21.65
N ALA A 42 -9.94 12.79 22.48
CA ALA A 42 -8.57 13.17 22.09
C ALA A 42 -7.62 11.97 21.90
N SER A 43 -8.04 10.78 22.33
CA SER A 43 -7.21 9.56 22.30
C SER A 43 -7.31 8.78 20.98
N THR A 44 -8.21 9.15 20.06
CA THR A 44 -8.42 8.41 18.80
C THR A 44 -7.65 8.95 17.60
N THR A 45 -6.83 10.00 17.78
CA THR A 45 -5.91 10.47 16.74
C THR A 45 -4.65 9.59 16.73
N GLY A 46 -4.86 8.30 16.49
CA GLY A 46 -3.79 7.32 16.33
C GLY A 46 -2.98 7.63 15.08
N CYS A 47 -1.66 7.52 15.20
CA CYS A 47 -0.69 7.64 14.12
C CYS A 47 -1.13 6.82 12.91
N THR A 48 -1.51 7.51 11.83
CA THR A 48 -1.59 6.91 10.51
C THR A 48 -0.17 6.65 10.06
N ASP A 49 0.33 5.45 10.31
CA ASP A 49 1.53 4.95 9.64
C ASP A 49 1.23 5.00 8.13
N PRO A 50 2.05 5.65 7.28
CA PRO A 50 1.88 5.55 5.84
C PRO A 50 2.08 4.09 5.47
N ARG A 51 0.97 3.34 5.40
CA ARG A 51 0.96 1.99 4.86
C ARG A 51 1.44 2.12 3.42
N VAL A 52 2.70 1.77 3.19
CA VAL A 52 3.19 1.43 1.86
C VAL A 52 2.35 0.24 1.46
N GLU A 53 1.37 0.47 0.60
CA GLU A 53 0.65 -0.61 -0.07
C GLU A 53 1.73 -1.38 -0.84
N GLU A 54 2.20 -2.51 -0.32
CA GLU A 54 3.01 -3.45 -1.08
C GLU A 54 2.12 -3.96 -2.20
N THR A 55 2.19 -3.28 -3.34
CA THR A 55 1.76 -3.82 -4.60
C THR A 55 2.69 -5.00 -4.88
N ASP A 56 2.12 -6.20 -4.93
CA ASP A 56 2.83 -7.46 -5.15
C ASP A 56 3.29 -7.55 -6.62
N THR A 57 4.15 -6.61 -7.03
CA THR A 57 4.68 -6.48 -8.37
C THR A 57 5.92 -7.34 -8.55
N ILE A 58 6.04 -7.94 -9.73
CA ILE A 58 7.21 -8.72 -10.10
C ILE A 58 8.35 -7.73 -10.41
N LYS A 59 9.45 -7.82 -9.67
CA LYS A 59 10.64 -6.98 -9.86
C LYS A 59 11.45 -7.54 -11.02
N MET A 60 11.52 -6.80 -12.10
CA MET A 60 12.17 -7.20 -13.33
C MET A 60 13.35 -6.28 -13.64
N ILE A 61 14.46 -6.87 -14.03
CA ILE A 61 15.60 -6.15 -14.59
C ILE A 61 15.63 -6.39 -16.09
N ALA A 62 15.78 -5.36 -16.88
CA ALA A 62 15.98 -5.46 -18.33
C ALA A 62 17.36 -4.91 -18.71
N THR A 63 18.04 -5.53 -19.66
CA THR A 63 19.36 -5.07 -20.11
C THR A 63 19.31 -3.66 -20.70
N ILE A 64 18.36 -3.41 -21.61
CA ILE A 64 18.24 -2.16 -22.37
C ILE A 64 16.80 -1.63 -22.37
N LEU A 65 16.64 -0.34 -22.67
CA LEU A 65 15.35 0.34 -22.66
C LEU A 65 14.27 -0.31 -23.56
N PRO A 66 14.54 -0.74 -24.81
CA PRO A 66 13.51 -1.36 -25.65
C PRO A 66 12.89 -2.61 -25.01
N LEU A 67 13.69 -3.44 -24.33
CA LEU A 67 13.17 -4.61 -23.62
C LEU A 67 12.30 -4.19 -22.43
N ALA A 68 12.72 -3.19 -21.67
CA ALA A 68 11.91 -2.68 -20.56
C ALA A 68 10.56 -2.13 -21.04
N ASP A 69 10.54 -1.45 -22.18
CA ASP A 69 9.30 -0.95 -22.78
C ASP A 69 8.35 -2.10 -23.14
N PHE A 70 8.86 -3.16 -23.79
CA PHE A 70 8.03 -4.34 -24.07
C PHE A 70 7.52 -5.01 -22.80
N VAL A 71 8.38 -5.20 -21.80
CA VAL A 71 7.99 -5.80 -20.51
C VAL A 71 6.92 -4.94 -19.83
N GLN A 72 7.09 -3.62 -19.82
CA GLN A 72 6.14 -2.69 -19.20
C GLN A 72 4.80 -2.69 -19.94
N GLN A 73 4.79 -2.71 -21.27
CA GLN A 73 3.56 -2.76 -22.07
C GLN A 73 2.79 -4.07 -21.88
N VAL A 74 3.48 -5.20 -21.75
CA VAL A 74 2.85 -6.52 -21.54
C VAL A 74 2.43 -6.75 -20.09
N GLY A 75 3.31 -6.38 -19.14
CA GLY A 75 3.13 -6.60 -17.71
C GLY A 75 2.19 -5.60 -17.04
N GLY A 76 2.13 -4.36 -17.54
CA GLY A 76 1.33 -3.28 -16.96
C GLY A 76 1.71 -3.01 -15.49
N GLU A 77 0.71 -2.81 -14.64
CA GLU A 77 0.89 -2.53 -13.21
C GLU A 77 1.40 -3.73 -12.40
N ARG A 78 1.55 -4.92 -13.00
CA ARG A 78 2.02 -6.13 -12.29
C ARG A 78 3.54 -6.26 -12.27
N VAL A 79 4.25 -5.42 -13.00
CA VAL A 79 5.71 -5.47 -13.11
C VAL A 79 6.31 -4.13 -12.69
N ASP A 80 7.44 -4.20 -12.01
CA ASP A 80 8.30 -3.05 -11.73
C ASP A 80 9.63 -3.29 -12.44
N VAL A 81 9.94 -2.48 -13.46
CA VAL A 81 11.03 -2.75 -14.41
C VAL A 81 12.16 -1.73 -14.26
N THR A 82 13.35 -2.21 -13.89
CA THR A 82 14.58 -1.42 -13.85
C THR A 82 15.46 -1.74 -15.06
N VAL A 83 16.00 -0.69 -15.69
CA VAL A 83 16.90 -0.83 -16.85
C VAL A 83 18.36 -0.79 -16.40
N MET A 84 19.17 -1.74 -16.85
CA MET A 84 20.60 -1.76 -16.58
C MET A 84 21.34 -0.70 -17.38
N VAL A 85 21.16 -0.64 -18.70
CA VAL A 85 21.78 0.38 -19.56
C VAL A 85 20.77 1.51 -19.83
N PRO A 86 20.87 2.65 -19.14
CA PRO A 86 19.89 3.73 -19.27
C PRO A 86 19.95 4.39 -20.65
N PRO A 87 18.89 5.13 -21.04
CA PRO A 87 18.86 5.85 -22.31
C PRO A 87 20.06 6.80 -22.46
N GLY A 88 20.72 6.75 -23.61
CA GLY A 88 21.91 7.58 -23.89
C GLY A 88 23.23 7.03 -23.34
N ALA A 89 23.21 5.97 -22.53
CA ALA A 89 24.40 5.21 -22.19
C ALA A 89 24.69 4.16 -23.28
N SER A 90 25.98 3.89 -23.52
CA SER A 90 26.41 2.89 -24.50
C SER A 90 26.54 1.52 -23.83
N PRO A 91 25.83 0.47 -24.31
CA PRO A 91 25.97 -0.90 -23.81
C PRO A 91 27.40 -1.46 -23.94
N HIS A 92 28.21 -0.90 -24.84
CA HIS A 92 29.60 -1.35 -25.04
C HIS A 92 30.53 -1.02 -23.87
N VAL A 93 30.20 -0.02 -23.05
CA VAL A 93 31.09 0.51 -21.99
C VAL A 93 30.37 0.77 -20.67
N HIS A 94 29.10 0.42 -20.56
CA HIS A 94 28.32 0.72 -19.37
C HIS A 94 28.72 -0.18 -18.19
N GLU A 95 28.85 0.43 -17.02
CA GLU A 95 29.08 -0.25 -15.75
C GLU A 95 27.86 -0.08 -14.83
N PRO A 96 27.35 -1.17 -14.22
CA PRO A 96 26.27 -1.08 -13.26
C PRO A 96 26.64 -0.20 -12.06
N THR A 97 25.71 0.64 -11.64
CA THR A 97 25.84 1.41 -10.41
C THR A 97 25.62 0.52 -9.17
N PRO A 98 26.14 0.91 -7.99
CA PRO A 98 25.86 0.19 -6.74
C PRO A 98 24.36 0.04 -6.44
N GLY A 99 23.55 1.04 -6.80
CA GLY A 99 22.09 0.98 -6.65
C GLY A 99 21.48 -0.14 -7.49
N GLN A 100 21.87 -0.24 -8.76
CA GLN A 100 21.41 -1.31 -9.65
C GLN A 100 21.85 -2.70 -9.15
N MET A 101 23.02 -2.82 -8.52
CA MET A 101 23.44 -4.08 -7.89
C MET A 101 22.53 -4.48 -6.73
N VAL A 102 22.05 -3.50 -5.95
CA VAL A 102 21.04 -3.74 -4.91
C VAL A 102 19.71 -4.15 -5.54
N ASP A 103 19.30 -3.52 -6.64
CA ASP A 103 18.05 -3.87 -7.33
C ASP A 103 18.11 -5.30 -7.87
N VAL A 104 19.23 -5.70 -8.49
CA VAL A 104 19.48 -7.07 -8.96
C VAL A 104 19.42 -8.09 -7.81
N SER A 105 19.96 -7.76 -6.62
CA SER A 105 19.89 -8.64 -5.45
C SER A 105 18.45 -8.94 -4.97
N LYS A 106 17.48 -8.12 -5.37
CA LYS A 106 16.07 -8.22 -4.99
C LYS A 106 15.14 -8.57 -6.15
N ALA A 107 15.69 -8.73 -7.36
CA ALA A 107 14.92 -8.97 -8.56
C ALA A 107 14.42 -10.41 -8.65
N ASP A 108 13.21 -10.58 -9.18
CA ASP A 108 12.61 -11.88 -9.45
C ASP A 108 13.07 -12.41 -10.82
N VAL A 109 13.23 -11.49 -11.79
CA VAL A 109 13.52 -11.83 -13.18
C VAL A 109 14.54 -10.87 -13.80
N TYR A 110 15.48 -11.41 -14.56
CA TYR A 110 16.35 -10.68 -15.48
C TYR A 110 15.99 -11.02 -16.93
N VAL A 111 15.71 -10.00 -17.73
CA VAL A 111 15.36 -10.11 -19.15
C VAL A 111 16.54 -9.61 -19.97
N LYS A 112 17.24 -10.57 -20.61
CA LYS A 112 18.42 -10.30 -21.44
C LYS A 112 18.05 -10.31 -22.93
N VAL A 113 18.78 -9.53 -23.72
CA VAL A 113 18.69 -9.55 -25.18
C VAL A 113 19.19 -10.89 -25.71
N GLY A 114 20.37 -11.34 -25.26
CA GLY A 114 20.91 -12.66 -25.58
C GLY A 114 21.61 -12.83 -26.92
N SER A 115 21.56 -11.83 -27.78
CA SER A 115 22.26 -11.77 -29.07
C SER A 115 23.78 -11.51 -28.98
N GLY A 116 24.32 -11.35 -27.77
CA GLY A 116 25.75 -11.05 -27.56
C GLY A 116 26.06 -9.58 -27.32
N VAL A 117 25.14 -8.83 -26.70
CA VAL A 117 25.39 -7.46 -26.25
C VAL A 117 26.56 -7.45 -25.26
N GLU A 118 27.53 -6.56 -25.46
CA GLU A 118 28.79 -6.54 -24.69
C GLU A 118 28.58 -6.34 -23.20
N PHE A 119 27.57 -5.56 -22.80
CA PHE A 119 27.19 -5.42 -21.41
C PHE A 119 26.87 -6.79 -20.77
N GLU A 120 26.09 -7.63 -21.46
CA GLU A 120 25.73 -8.96 -20.96
C GLU A 120 26.96 -9.86 -20.87
N ILE A 121 27.83 -9.83 -21.88
CA ILE A 121 29.08 -10.59 -21.90
C ILE A 121 29.98 -10.21 -20.71
N ALA A 122 30.04 -8.92 -20.38
CA ALA A 122 30.93 -8.42 -19.33
C ALA A 122 30.37 -8.59 -17.91
N TRP A 123 29.06 -8.54 -17.73
CA TRP A 123 28.43 -8.40 -16.42
C TRP A 123 27.48 -9.50 -16.01
N LEU A 124 26.87 -10.25 -16.94
CA LEU A 124 25.78 -11.17 -16.60
C LEU A 124 26.17 -12.19 -15.53
N ASP A 125 27.35 -12.80 -15.64
CA ASP A 125 27.83 -13.78 -14.64
C ASP A 125 27.90 -13.18 -13.23
N LYS A 126 28.42 -11.94 -13.11
CA LYS A 126 28.51 -11.24 -11.81
C LYS A 126 27.13 -10.88 -11.27
N LEU A 127 26.19 -10.52 -12.14
CA LEU A 127 24.81 -10.21 -11.75
C LEU A 127 24.09 -11.46 -11.23
N VAL A 128 24.30 -12.61 -11.88
CA VAL A 128 23.77 -13.91 -11.43
C VAL A 128 24.40 -14.35 -10.11
N GLU A 129 25.69 -14.08 -9.90
CA GLU A 129 26.33 -14.34 -8.61
C GLU A 129 25.73 -13.53 -7.46
N GLN A 130 25.23 -12.31 -7.73
CA GLN A 130 24.55 -11.50 -6.71
C GLN A 130 23.19 -12.10 -6.31
N ASN A 131 22.50 -12.75 -7.24
CA ASN A 131 21.18 -13.33 -6.99
C ASN A 131 21.00 -14.60 -7.82
N ARG A 132 21.30 -15.75 -7.22
CA ARG A 132 21.23 -17.06 -7.88
C ARG A 132 19.80 -17.58 -8.04
N ASP A 133 18.85 -17.02 -7.31
CA ASP A 133 17.43 -17.38 -7.39
C ASP A 133 16.69 -16.56 -8.47
N MET A 134 17.34 -15.50 -9.00
CA MET A 134 16.81 -14.68 -10.09
C MET A 134 16.63 -15.49 -11.36
N ARG A 135 15.43 -15.44 -11.94
CA ARG A 135 15.15 -16.14 -13.20
C ARG A 135 15.69 -15.34 -14.37
N ILE A 136 16.41 -15.98 -15.29
CA ILE A 136 16.92 -15.33 -16.50
C ILE A 136 16.05 -15.72 -17.69
N ILE A 137 15.58 -14.74 -18.45
CA ILE A 137 14.83 -14.93 -19.69
C ILE A 137 15.67 -14.41 -20.85
N ASP A 138 15.95 -15.28 -21.80
CA ASP A 138 16.68 -14.96 -23.02
C ASP A 138 15.72 -14.62 -24.16
N CYS A 139 15.68 -13.35 -24.58
CA CYS A 139 14.80 -12.89 -25.64
C CYS A 139 15.29 -13.27 -27.05
N SER A 140 16.52 -13.77 -27.20
CA SER A 140 17.04 -14.27 -28.49
C SER A 140 16.65 -15.72 -28.76
N GLU A 141 16.07 -16.42 -27.78
CA GLU A 141 15.69 -17.82 -27.95
C GLU A 141 14.70 -17.99 -29.11
N GLY A 142 15.09 -18.77 -30.12
CA GLY A 142 14.30 -18.99 -31.34
C GLY A 142 14.48 -17.94 -32.45
N ILE A 143 15.38 -16.96 -32.27
CA ILE A 143 15.69 -15.94 -33.28
C ILE A 143 16.99 -16.30 -34.01
N ALA A 144 16.94 -16.27 -35.35
CA ALA A 144 18.13 -16.45 -36.18
C ALA A 144 18.88 -15.11 -36.29
N VAL A 145 19.99 -14.98 -35.58
CA VAL A 145 20.86 -13.79 -35.65
C VAL A 145 21.57 -13.74 -37.01
N VAL A 146 21.39 -12.65 -37.76
CA VAL A 146 22.01 -12.46 -39.07
C VAL A 146 23.41 -11.90 -38.89
N GLY A 147 24.43 -12.60 -39.38
CA GLY A 147 25.81 -12.09 -39.39
C GLY A 147 26.47 -11.91 -38.01
N GLY A 148 25.85 -12.40 -36.94
CA GLY A 148 26.34 -12.22 -35.56
C GLY A 148 26.16 -10.80 -35.02
N ASP A 149 25.30 -9.99 -35.65
CA ASP A 149 24.96 -8.65 -35.16
C ASP A 149 24.10 -8.75 -33.88
N PRO A 150 24.51 -8.13 -32.75
CA PRO A 150 23.74 -8.17 -31.52
C PRO A 150 22.45 -7.33 -31.59
N HIS A 151 22.22 -6.53 -32.63
CA HIS A 151 21.01 -5.71 -32.76
C HIS A 151 19.87 -6.53 -33.39
N ILE A 152 19.10 -7.22 -32.53
CA ILE A 152 17.90 -7.99 -32.90
C ILE A 152 16.61 -7.32 -32.41
#